data_AF-E6VXM1-F1
#
_entry.id   AF-E6VXM1-F1
#
_cell.length_a   1.000
_cell.length_b   1.000
_cell.length_c   1.000
_cell.angle_alpha   90.00
_cell.angle_beta   90.00
_cell.angle_gamma   90.00
#
_symmetry.space_group_name_H-M   'P 1'
#
loop_
_entity.id
_entity.type
_entity.pdbx_description
1 polymer ?
#
loop_
_entity_poly.entity_id
_entity_poly.type
_entity_poly.pdbx_seq_one_letter_code
_entity_poly.pdbx_strand_id
1 'polypeptide(L)'
;MTRLLVNGLMVLCLTLCAACSGRPKVVTVTEVVRVVPPAHLMAPTPLPSCASASTNGDLLQCAQERLEALQRANADKEAIARTVEVRP
;
A
#
# COMPACT_ATOMS: atom_id res chain seq x y z
N MET A 1 -63.81 22.56 3.28
CA MET A 1 -63.11 22.21 2.02
C MET A 1 -61.66 22.73 1.98
N THR A 2 -61.39 23.96 2.41
CA THR A 2 -60.04 24.56 2.45
C THR A 2 -59.01 23.78 3.27
N ARG A 3 -59.40 23.20 4.42
CA ARG A 3 -58.49 22.41 5.27
C ARG A 3 -57.93 21.14 4.60
N LEU A 4 -58.74 20.48 3.77
CA LEU A 4 -58.32 19.29 3.04
C LEU A 4 -57.32 19.64 1.92
N LEU A 5 -57.54 20.77 1.26
CA LEU A 5 -56.62 21.33 0.25
C LEU A 5 -55.28 21.73 0.86
N VAL A 6 -55.28 22.40 2.01
CA VAL A 6 -54.05 22.80 2.72
C VAL A 6 -53.26 21.56 3.16
N ASN A 7 -53.93 20.54 3.70
CA ASN A 7 -53.27 19.30 4.09
C ASN A 7 -52.68 18.55 2.88
N GLY A 8 -53.40 18.48 1.76
CA GLY A 8 -52.90 17.88 0.53
C GLY A 8 -51.68 18.61 -0.04
N LEU A 9 -51.71 19.95 -0.04
CA LEU A 9 -50.59 20.78 -0.49
C LEU A 9 -49.35 20.62 0.41
N MET A 10 -49.56 20.52 1.73
CA MET A 10 -48.50 20.25 2.70
C MET A 10 -47.80 18.92 2.44
N VAL A 11 -48.56 17.84 2.24
CA VAL A 11 -48.01 16.51 1.95
C VAL A 11 -47.25 16.51 0.61
N LEU A 12 -47.75 17.20 -0.41
CA LEU A 12 -47.06 17.35 -1.68
C LEU A 12 -45.73 18.09 -1.53
N CYS A 13 -45.70 19.20 -0.78
CA CYS A 13 -44.48 19.95 -0.52
C CYS A 13 -43.43 19.12 0.24
N LEU A 14 -43.85 18.38 1.27
CA LEU A 14 -42.95 17.57 2.09
C LEU A 14 -42.35 16.39 1.31
N THR A 15 -43.14 15.74 0.44
CA THR A 15 -42.67 14.62 -0.39
C THR A 15 -41.71 15.06 -1.48
N LEU A 16 -41.93 16.24 -2.09
CA LEU A 16 -41.01 16.84 -3.06
C LEU A 16 -39.67 17.23 -2.43
N CYS A 17 -39.70 17.81 -1.22
CA CYS A 17 -38.47 18.15 -0.48
C CYS A 17 -37.65 16.91 -0.08
N ALA A 18 -38.32 15.81 0.30
CA ALA A 18 -37.65 14.53 0.61
C ALA A 18 -37.02 13.86 -0.62
N ALA A 19 -37.63 14.00 -1.81
CA ALA A 19 -37.12 13.44 -3.06
C ALA A 19 -35.85 14.14 -3.58
N CYS A 20 -35.61 15.39 -3.18
CA CYS A 20 -34.43 16.17 -3.57
C CYS A 20 -33.23 15.99 -2.63
N SER A 21 -33.46 15.77 -1.33
CA SER A 21 -32.38 15.65 -0.33
C SER A 21 -31.84 14.23 -0.14
N GLY A 22 -32.62 13.21 -0.50
CA GLY A 22 -32.30 11.81 -0.21
C GLY A 22 -31.46 11.07 -1.24
N ARG A 23 -30.93 11.72 -2.29
CA ARG A 23 -30.15 11.01 -3.31
C ARG A 23 -28.73 10.75 -2.79
N PRO A 24 -28.36 9.49 -2.47
CA PRO A 24 -26.99 9.21 -2.06
C PRO A 24 -26.06 9.56 -3.22
N LYS A 25 -25.16 10.49 -2.99
CA LYS A 25 -24.08 10.79 -3.93
C LYS A 25 -23.03 9.71 -3.76
N VAL A 26 -22.93 8.81 -4.75
CA VAL A 26 -21.80 7.88 -4.82
C VAL A 26 -20.54 8.71 -5.06
N VAL A 27 -19.67 8.76 -4.06
CA VAL A 27 -18.37 9.41 -4.15
C VAL A 27 -17.34 8.31 -4.28
N THR A 28 -16.57 8.32 -5.36
CA THR A 28 -15.41 7.44 -5.52
C THR A 28 -14.34 7.90 -4.54
N VAL A 29 -14.02 7.04 -3.56
CA VAL A 29 -12.89 7.24 -2.65
C VAL A 29 -11.72 6.41 -3.18
N THR A 30 -10.54 7.03 -3.26
CA THR A 30 -9.32 6.31 -3.61
C THR A 30 -8.92 5.42 -2.44
N GLU A 31 -8.96 4.10 -2.64
CA GLU A 31 -8.38 3.17 -1.68
C GLU A 31 -6.87 3.06 -1.89
N VAL A 32 -6.11 3.22 -0.80
CA VAL A 32 -4.66 3.01 -0.81
C VAL A 32 -4.40 1.52 -0.64
N VAL A 33 -4.20 0.82 -1.76
CA VAL A 33 -3.81 -0.59 -1.76
C VAL A 33 -2.29 -0.68 -1.59
N ARG A 34 -1.85 -1.28 -0.47
CA ARG A 34 -0.43 -1.56 -0.24
C ARG A 34 -0.07 -2.90 -0.86
N VAL A 35 0.94 -2.89 -1.73
CA VAL A 35 1.49 -4.10 -2.33
C VAL A 35 2.80 -4.43 -1.62
N VAL A 36 2.88 -5.61 -1.03
CA VAL A 36 4.10 -6.13 -0.39
C VAL A 36 4.93 -6.87 -1.45
N PRO A 37 6.26 -6.80 -1.41
CA PRO A 37 7.10 -7.58 -2.31
C PRO A 37 6.81 -9.08 -2.17
N PRO A 38 6.89 -9.87 -3.25
CA PRO A 38 6.85 -11.32 -3.19
C PRO A 38 7.85 -11.90 -2.18
N ALA A 39 7.47 -12.98 -1.49
CA ALA A 39 8.27 -13.57 -0.41
C ALA A 39 9.70 -13.94 -0.84
N HIS A 40 9.90 -14.39 -2.08
CA HIS A 40 11.22 -14.76 -2.58
C HIS A 40 12.18 -13.56 -2.72
N LEU A 41 11.66 -12.33 -2.91
CA LEU A 41 12.48 -11.11 -2.93
C LEU A 41 12.86 -10.65 -1.52
N MET A 42 12.08 -11.05 -0.52
CA MET A 42 12.32 -10.75 0.89
C MET A 42 13.31 -11.72 1.54
N ALA A 43 13.57 -12.87 0.91
CA ALA A 43 14.58 -13.81 1.39
C ALA A 43 15.99 -13.17 1.41
N PRO A 44 16.83 -13.49 2.41
CA PRO A 44 18.21 -13.00 2.45
C PRO A 44 18.96 -13.32 1.16
N THR A 45 19.67 -12.34 0.63
CA THR A 45 20.58 -12.53 -0.50
C THR A 45 21.74 -13.43 -0.03
N PRO A 46 22.12 -14.46 -0.79
CA PRO A 46 23.23 -15.33 -0.45
C PRO A 46 24.58 -14.65 -0.67
N LEU A 47 25.64 -15.23 -0.09
CA LEU A 47 27.00 -14.76 -0.28
C LEU A 47 27.41 -14.84 -1.76
N PRO A 48 27.95 -13.78 -2.38
CA PRO A 48 28.37 -13.81 -3.76
C PRO A 48 29.66 -14.62 -3.94
N SER A 49 29.73 -15.37 -5.05
CA SER A 49 30.91 -16.16 -5.39
C SER A 49 32.04 -15.29 -5.94
N CYS A 50 33.26 -15.51 -5.46
CA CYS A 50 34.49 -14.93 -6.01
C CYS A 50 35.23 -15.89 -6.95
N ALA A 51 34.54 -16.86 -7.56
CA ALA A 51 35.15 -17.90 -8.40
C ALA A 51 35.93 -17.39 -9.61
N SER A 52 35.70 -16.14 -10.05
CA SER A 52 36.43 -15.50 -11.14
C SER A 52 37.71 -14.78 -10.68
N ALA A 53 38.03 -14.77 -9.38
CA ALA A 53 39.23 -14.15 -8.86
C ALA A 53 40.48 -14.94 -9.27
N SER A 54 41.47 -14.25 -9.85
CA SER A 54 42.71 -14.85 -10.34
C SER A 54 43.90 -14.59 -9.43
N THR A 55 43.81 -13.55 -8.58
CA THR A 55 44.84 -13.18 -7.62
C THR A 55 44.28 -13.02 -6.20
N ASN A 56 45.16 -13.03 -5.20
CA ASN A 56 44.78 -12.69 -3.83
C ASN A 56 44.23 -11.26 -3.71
N GLY A 57 44.70 -10.34 -4.56
CA GLY A 57 44.16 -8.98 -4.66
C GLY A 57 42.71 -8.98 -5.14
N ASP A 58 42.39 -9.80 -6.13
CA ASP A 58 41.03 -9.95 -6.67
C ASP A 58 40.08 -10.53 -5.60
N LEU A 59 40.56 -11.47 -4.77
CA LEU A 59 39.78 -12.02 -3.66
C LEU A 59 39.48 -10.95 -2.62
N LEU A 60 40.47 -10.12 -2.27
CA LEU A 60 40.30 -9.04 -1.30
C LEU A 60 39.33 -7.97 -1.82
N GLN A 61 39.49 -7.56 -3.08
CA GLN A 61 38.60 -6.59 -3.71
C GLN A 61 37.18 -7.13 -3.84
N CYS A 62 37.02 -8.38 -4.28
CA CYS A 62 35.74 -9.07 -4.34
C CYS A 62 35.07 -9.15 -2.96
N ALA A 63 35.83 -9.45 -1.91
CA ALA A 63 35.32 -9.49 -0.55
C ALA A 63 34.85 -8.11 -0.08
N GLN A 64 35.64 -7.06 -0.28
CA GLN A 64 35.30 -5.71 0.19
C GLN A 64 34.06 -5.15 -0.50
N GLU A 65 34.07 -5.09 -1.84
CA GLU A 65 33.00 -4.46 -2.62
C GLU A 65 31.67 -5.21 -2.47
N ARG A 66 31.72 -6.54 -2.43
CA ARG A 66 30.51 -7.36 -2.47
C ARG A 66 29.93 -7.63 -1.09
N LEU A 67 30.75 -7.70 -0.03
CA LEU A 67 30.25 -7.90 1.33
C LEU A 67 29.48 -6.68 1.83
N GLU A 68 29.99 -5.47 1.58
CA GLU A 68 29.29 -4.24 1.95
C GLU A 68 27.96 -4.08 1.20
N ALA A 69 27.95 -4.40 -0.09
CA ALA A 69 26.72 -4.37 -0.89
C ALA A 69 25.70 -5.42 -0.40
N LEU A 70 26.18 -6.63 -0.07
CA LEU A 70 25.35 -7.71 0.47
C LEU A 70 24.72 -7.33 1.80
N GLN A 71 25.51 -6.77 2.71
CA GLN A 71 25.04 -6.34 4.04
C GLN A 71 23.97 -5.26 3.91
N ARG A 72 24.19 -4.25 3.04
CA ARG A 72 23.19 -3.21 2.78
C ARG A 72 21.90 -3.78 2.21
N ALA A 73 21.99 -4.65 1.21
CA ALA A 73 20.80 -5.25 0.59
C ALA A 73 19.98 -6.08 1.59
N ASN A 74 20.63 -6.84 2.47
CA ASN A 74 19.93 -7.64 3.47
C ASN A 74 19.35 -6.76 4.59
N ALA A 75 20.05 -5.69 5.00
CA ALA A 75 19.52 -4.72 5.96
C ALA A 75 18.25 -4.02 5.44
N ASP A 76 18.23 -3.63 4.17
CA ASP A 76 17.05 -3.03 3.53
C ASP A 76 15.86 -4.00 3.52
N LYS A 77 16.10 -5.28 3.18
CA LYS A 77 15.07 -6.33 3.21
C LYS A 77 14.50 -6.52 4.61
N GLU A 78 15.35 -6.54 5.64
CA GLU A 78 14.89 -6.65 7.03
C GLU A 78 14.11 -5.42 7.49
N ALA A 79 14.52 -4.22 7.08
CA ALA A 79 13.80 -2.99 7.39
C ALA A 79 12.39 -3.03 6.78
N ILE A 80 12.25 -3.48 5.53
CA ILE A 80 10.96 -3.69 4.89
C ILE A 80 10.14 -4.75 5.64
N ALA A 81 10.73 -5.89 6.00
CA ALA A 81 10.04 -6.95 6.73
C ALA A 81 9.46 -6.45 8.07
N ARG A 82 10.26 -5.71 8.85
CA ARG A 82 9.80 -5.10 10.10
C ARG A 82 8.63 -4.12 9.90
N THR A 83 8.64 -3.34 8.81
CA THR A 83 7.50 -2.44 8.53
C THR A 83 6.22 -3.16 8.13
N VAL A 84 6.32 -4.40 7.63
CA VAL A 84 5.17 -5.26 7.33
C VAL A 84 4.63 -5.89 8.62
N GLU A 85 5.50 -6.32 9.54
CA GLU A 85 5.12 -7.02 10.78
C GLU A 85 4.49 -6.11 11.85
N VAL A 86 4.89 -4.84 11.94
CA VAL A 86 4.48 -3.93 13.04
C VAL A 86 3.07 -3.33 12.85
N ARG A 87 2.34 -3.68 11.78
CA ARG A 87 1.06 -3.02 11.45
C ARG A 87 -0.14 -3.96 11.65
N PRO A 88 -1.16 -3.56 12.44
CA PRO A 88 -2.39 -4.34 12.63
C PRO A 88 -3.20 -4.46 11.33
#